data_AF-A0A6N2E245-F1
#
_entry.id   AF-A0A6N2E245-F1
#
_cell.length_a   1.000
_cell.length_b   1.000
_cell.length_c   1.000
_cell.angle_alpha   90.00
_cell.angle_beta   90.00
_cell.angle_gamma   90.00
#
_symmetry.space_group_name_H-M   'P 1'
#
loop_
_entity.id
_entity.type
_entity.pdbx_description
1 polymer ?
#
loop_
_entity_poly.entity_id
_entity_poly.type
_entity_poly.pdbx_seq_one_letter_code
_entity_poly.pdbx_strand_id
1 'polypeptide(L)' 'MRWLVTTGRDVPLDALKRLLSPLGAEVAQDATPVPLGDTEQVVSVEGPRDLPVRAAAKPEIRSVDPDSDMELY' A
#
# COMPACT_ATOMS: atom_id res chain seq x y z
N MET A 1 11.96 1.53 -2.34
CA MET A 1 11.62 0.13 -1.94
C MET A 1 10.19 -0.13 -2.34
N ARG A 2 9.87 -1.36 -2.70
CA ARG A 2 8.50 -1.73 -3.04
C ARG A 2 7.79 -2.30 -1.81
N TRP A 3 6.52 -1.94 -1.65
CA TRP A 3 5.68 -2.24 -0.49
C TRP A 3 4.29 -2.64 -0.98
N LEU A 4 3.61 -3.46 -0.19
CA LEU A 4 2.21 -3.81 -0.33
C LEU A 4 1.43 -3.02 0.72
N VAL A 5 0.50 -2.17 0.28
CA VAL A 5 -0.35 -1.38 1.17
C VAL A 5 -1.75 -1.94 1.15
N THR A 6 -2.22 -2.37 2.32
CA THR A 6 -3.59 -2.87 2.51
C THR A 6 -4.51 -1.71 2.90
N THR A 7 -5.62 -1.56 2.18
CA THR A 7 -6.63 -0.54 2.39
C THR A 7 -8.03 -1.14 2.35
N GLY A 8 -9.05 -0.36 2.72
CA GLY A 8 -10.44 -0.74 2.47
C GLY A 8 -10.72 -0.78 0.96
N ARG A 9 -11.55 -1.73 0.52
CA ARG A 9 -11.93 -1.91 -0.89
C ARG A 9 -12.65 -0.69 -1.49
N ASP A 10 -13.29 0.10 -0.64
CA ASP A 10 -14.00 1.33 -1.04
C ASP A 10 -13.05 2.50 -1.30
N VAL A 11 -11.74 2.35 -1.05
CA VAL A 11 -10.75 3.41 -1.27
C VAL A 11 -10.37 3.45 -2.76
N PRO A 12 -10.72 4.52 -3.51
CA PRO A 12 -10.34 4.63 -4.90
C PRO A 12 -8.84 4.89 -5.04
N LEU A 13 -8.25 4.41 -6.13
CA LEU A 13 -6.81 4.50 -6.39
C LEU A 13 -6.28 5.94 -6.34
N ASP A 14 -7.06 6.91 -6.83
CA ASP A 14 -6.68 8.32 -6.79
C ASP A 14 -6.64 8.89 -5.37
N ALA A 15 -7.52 8.43 -4.48
CA ALA A 15 -7.46 8.80 -3.07
C ALA A 15 -6.23 8.19 -2.41
N LEU A 16 -5.90 6.93 -2.72
CA LEU A 16 -4.69 6.29 -2.25
C LEU A 16 -3.42 7.04 -2.69
N LYS A 17 -3.33 7.45 -3.96
CA LYS A 17 -2.21 8.27 -4.46
C LYS A 17 -2.05 9.57 -3.67
N ARG A 18 -3.16 10.25 -3.37
CA ARG A 18 -3.15 11.49 -2.56
C ARG A 18 -2.74 11.23 -1.11
N LEU A 19 -3.08 10.08 -0.54
CA LEU A 19 -2.67 9.67 0.80
C LEU A 19 -1.18 9.33 0.87
N LEU A 20 -0.64 8.69 -0.16
CA LEU A 20 0.77 8.23 -0.22
C LEU A 20 1.75 9.34 -0.57
N SER A 21 1.35 10.29 -1.44
CA SER A 21 2.19 11.41 -1.88
C SER A 21 2.88 12.18 -0.72
N PRO A 22 2.18 12.62 0.35
CA PRO A 22 2.82 13.30 1.47
C PRO A 22 3.72 12.38 2.33
N LEU A 23 3.60 11.06 2.19
CA LEU A 23 4.46 10.08 2.86
C LEU A 23 5.74 9.81 2.08
N GLY A 24 5.88 10.38 0.87
CA GLY A 24 6.97 10.12 -0.05
C GLY A 24 6.82 8.80 -0.80
N ALA A 25 5.61 8.25 -0.88
CA ALA A 25 5.30 7.02 -1.60
C ALA A 25 4.38 7.28 -2.79
N GLU A 26 4.45 6.42 -3.78
CA GLU A 26 3.66 6.44 -5.00
C GLU A 26 3.18 5.05 -5.37
N VAL A 27 2.04 4.95 -6.04
CA VAL A 27 1.57 3.65 -6.57
C VAL A 27 2.51 3.22 -7.69
N ALA A 28 2.93 1.95 -7.70
CA ALA A 28 3.84 1.46 -8.74
C ALA A 28 3.13 1.53 -10.12
N GLN A 29 3.88 1.76 -11.21
CA GLN A 29 3.29 2.04 -12.53
C GLN A 29 2.34 0.95 -13.05
N ASP A 30 2.60 -0.31 -12.69
CA ASP A 30 1.78 -1.48 -13.07
C ASP A 30 0.93 -2.03 -11.91
N ALA A 31 0.86 -1.32 -10.79
CA ALA A 31 0.15 -1.81 -9.61
C ALA A 31 -1.37 -1.74 -9.83
N THR A 32 -1.99 -2.91 -9.86
CA THR A 32 -3.45 -3.04 -9.84
C THR A 32 -3.90 -3.38 -8.43
N PRO A 33 -4.96 -2.74 -7.88
CA PRO A 33 -5.55 -3.17 -6.62
C PRO A 33 -6.02 -4.61 -6.71
N VAL A 34 -5.46 -5.46 -5.83
CA VAL A 34 -5.84 -6.86 -5.69
C VAL A 34 -6.81 -6.96 -4.51
N PRO A 35 -8.07 -7.40 -4.71
CA PRO A 35 -9.00 -7.55 -3.61
C PRO A 35 -8.51 -8.64 -2.64
N LEU A 36 -8.52 -8.32 -1.35
CA LEU A 36 -8.21 -9.24 -0.26
C LEU A 36 -9.51 -9.51 0.51
N GLY A 37 -10.18 -10.61 0.16
CA GLY A 37 -11.52 -10.91 0.67
C GLY A 37 -12.58 -9.92 0.20
N ASP A 38 -13.61 -9.70 1.02
CA ASP A 38 -14.77 -8.91 0.61
C ASP A 38 -14.60 -7.40 0.87
N THR A 39 -13.80 -7.01 1.86
CA THR A 39 -13.75 -5.63 2.39
C THR A 39 -12.41 -4.92 2.22
N GLU A 40 -11.37 -5.64 1.80
CA GLU A 40 -10.01 -5.10 1.71
C GLU A 40 -9.46 -5.23 0.30
N GLN A 41 -8.42 -4.44 0.03
CA GLN A 41 -7.63 -4.54 -1.18
C GLN A 41 -6.17 -4.21 -0.86
N VAL A 42 -5.27 -4.81 -1.63
CA VAL A 42 -3.82 -4.61 -1.53
C VAL A 42 -3.35 -3.94 -2.82
N VAL A 43 -2.48 -2.93 -2.67
CA VAL A 43 -1.89 -2.21 -3.80
C VAL A 43 -0.39 -2.16 -3.63
N SER A 44 0.37 -2.48 -4.68
CA SER A 44 1.82 -2.31 -4.70
C SER A 44 2.19 -0.83 -4.84
N VAL A 45 3.06 -0.35 -3.97
CA VAL A 45 3.52 1.03 -3.93
C VAL A 45 5.05 1.06 -3.82
N GLU A 46 5.64 2.14 -4.29
CA GLU A 46 7.07 2.41 -4.16
C GLU A 46 7.26 3.60 -3.22
N GLY A 47 8.18 3.45 -2.27
CA GLY A 47 8.38 4.47 -1.24
C GLY A 47 9.62 4.26 -0.39
N PRO A 48 9.80 5.12 0.63
CA PRO A 48 10.97 5.10 1.50
C PRO A 48 10.94 3.90 2.46
N ARG A 49 12.07 3.62 3.13
CA ARG A 49 12.20 2.47 4.02
C ARG A 49 11.33 2.58 5.28
N ASP A 50 11.05 3.80 5.72
CA ASP A 50 10.24 4.14 6.88
C ASP A 50 8.75 4.32 6.54
N LEU A 51 8.32 3.92 5.33
CA LEU A 51 6.91 4.00 4.91
C LEU A 51 5.94 3.32 5.90
N PRO A 52 6.20 2.12 6.44
CA PRO A 52 5.29 1.49 7.40
C PRO A 52 5.08 2.33 8.66
N VAL A 53 6.12 2.99 9.15
CA VAL A 53 6.06 3.86 10.34
C VAL A 53 5.23 5.12 10.05
N ARG A 54 5.40 5.71 8.86
CA ARG A 54 4.64 6.89 8.43
C ARG A 54 3.17 6.57 8.18
N ALA A 55 2.91 5.41 7.59
CA ALA A 55 1.58 4.93 7.25
C ALA A 55 0.78 4.47 8.48
N ALA A 56 1.44 3.99 9.55
CA ALA A 56 0.80 3.62 10.80
C ALA A 56 0.00 4.77 11.46
N ALA A 57 0.32 6.03 11.12
CA ALA A 57 -0.42 7.21 11.57
C ALA A 57 -1.69 7.51 10.74
N LYS A 58 -2.02 6.69 9.73
CA LYS A 58 -3.15 6.90 8.81
C LYS A 58 -4.24 5.85 9.04
N PRO A 59 -5.45 6.24 9.47
CA PRO A 59 -6.54 5.28 9.72
C PRO A 59 -7.04 4.55 8.46
N GLU A 60 -6.77 5.11 7.27
CA GLU A 60 -7.17 4.53 5.99
C GLU A 60 -6.25 3.38 5.53
N ILE A 61 -5.06 3.26 6.12
CA ILE A 61 -4.08 2.22 5.81
C ILE A 61 -4.13 1.16 6.92
N ARG A 62 -4.47 -0.07 6.56
CA ARG A 62 -4.59 -1.18 7.51
C ARG A 62 -3.25 -1.85 7.79
N SER A 63 -2.46 -2.08 6.75
CA SER A 63 -1.10 -2.63 6.87
C SER A 63 -0.20 -2.12 5.74
N VAL A 64 1.10 -2.14 6.01
CA VAL A 64 2.14 -1.94 5.00
C VAL A 64 3.18 -3.03 5.18
N ASP A 65 3.25 -3.90 4.19
CA ASP A 65 4.10 -5.08 4.18
C ASP A 65 5.17 -4.92 3.09
N PRO A 66 6.41 -5.43 3.27
CA PRO A 66 7.40 -5.38 2.21
C PRO A 66 6.93 -6.21 1.01
N ASP A 67 7.08 -5.67 -0.20
CA ASP A 67 6.83 -6.43 -1.44
C ASP A 67 8.04 -7.32 -1.72
N SER A 68 8.20 -8.34 -0.86
CA SER A 68 9.17 -9.39 -1.05
C SER A 68 8.40 -10.62 -1.53
N ASP A 69 8.82 -11.17 -2.66
CA ASP A 69 8.60 -12.58 -2.97
C ASP A 69 8.92 -13.36 -1.69
N MET A 70 7.93 -14.00 -1.09
CA MET A 70 8.19 -14.96 -0.03
C MET A 70 8.96 -16.11 -0.69
N GLU A 71 10.29 -16.02 -0.70
CA GLU A 71 11.13 -17.21 -0.81
C GLU A 71 10.78 -18.08 0.40
N LEU A 72 9.80 -18.96 0.22
CA LEU A 72 9.53 -20.09 1.10
C LEU A 72 10.76 -21.00 1.03
N TYR A 73 11.71 -20.79 1.94
CA TYR A 73 12.84 -21.70 2.18
C TYR A 73 12.40 -22.96 2.92
#